data_AF-A0A5J6WE90-F1
#
_entry.id   AF-A0A5J6WE90-F1
#
_cell.length_a   1.000
_cell.length_b   1.000
_cell.length_c   1.000
_cell.angle_alpha   90.00
_cell.angle_beta   90.00
_cell.angle_gamma   90.00
#
_symmetry.space_group_name_H-M   'P 1'
#
loop_
_entity.id
_entity.type
_entity.pdbx_description
1 polymer ?
#
loop_
_entity_poly.entity_id
_entity_poly.type
_entity_poly.pdbx_seq_one_letter_code
_entity_poly.pdbx_strand_id
1 'polypeptide(L)'
;MINFIKIINFSSLQKFSKALRVPISILPISCLLIGIGSVFSNSSNIVYIDKIFFQDVLGLMKAIGNAILLNMPLIFSIGIAIGVARMGQGTAALGGLIGYLTFNITENYFIETFSGLVEAEAMSSVGRINFLGVQTLNTGIAGSLAVGLVVGYLHNKFYNMKLPKPFIFFSECHFVPIVIILPFCVILAIFFCLIWSTFDKLIASLGAFVFKFEYFGSFLYGFLNRLLLPLGLHSILSFPFEFTSLGGVEVVNGNTVRGLKNIFYAQLLDPSLSKYSSGFAKISSGFYLSIMFGLPGAALGVYKGIVHEDKSKVAALLFSGALTAFLTGITEPLEFLFIFTAPLLYFVHAVYSGFALLLANFFDVTIGNTFSTGFLDFFMFGILQGNSKTNWISVIPLGAIFFVLYYFTFSWLYRYFDFQIFIADDPFFEGQEGKLESLGIAHLLIQGLGGFDNITKLDVCSTRLHVDVVNTELVDNNLLKEAGVLKVGFVNGKVQLFYGSNVYYIKKAVDTYSPKSLFEASVMVAVDNVKKGFKTYIEMKEDKKLEKQGKLGKTYKLSESESEED
;
A
#
# COMPACT_ATOMS: atom_id res chain seq x y z
N MET A 1 -30.70 -13.23 -5.88
CA MET A 1 -29.79 -12.09 -5.60
C MET A 1 -28.37 -12.60 -5.82
N ILE A 2 -27.81 -12.32 -7.01
CA ILE A 2 -26.50 -12.85 -7.42
C ILE A 2 -25.44 -12.16 -6.58
N ASN A 3 -24.71 -12.96 -5.80
CA ASN A 3 -23.68 -12.53 -4.85
C ASN A 3 -22.48 -11.93 -5.62
N PHE A 4 -22.53 -10.63 -5.87
CA PHE A 4 -21.46 -9.84 -6.51
C PHE A 4 -20.13 -9.92 -5.73
N ILE A 5 -20.18 -10.33 -4.46
CA ILE A 5 -19.04 -10.47 -3.56
C ILE A 5 -18.26 -11.79 -3.78
N LYS A 6 -18.87 -12.84 -4.37
CA LYS A 6 -18.20 -14.15 -4.55
C LYS A 6 -17.24 -14.23 -5.75
N ILE A 7 -17.22 -13.23 -6.64
CA ILE A 7 -16.35 -13.21 -7.82
C ILE A 7 -14.93 -12.74 -7.48
N ILE A 8 -14.76 -12.04 -6.36
CA ILE A 8 -13.44 -11.66 -5.85
C ILE A 8 -12.97 -12.77 -4.92
N ASN A 9 -12.24 -13.75 -5.47
CA ASN A 9 -11.65 -14.81 -4.67
C ASN A 9 -10.75 -14.18 -3.59
N PHE A 10 -11.19 -14.23 -2.32
CA PHE A 10 -10.55 -13.56 -1.19
C PHE A 10 -9.05 -13.93 -1.06
N SER A 11 -8.71 -15.19 -1.38
CA SER A 11 -7.33 -15.67 -1.45
C SER A 11 -6.49 -14.95 -2.52
N SER A 12 -7.09 -14.61 -3.67
CA SER A 12 -6.42 -13.84 -4.72
C SER A 12 -6.22 -12.38 -4.32
N LEU A 13 -7.17 -11.78 -3.59
CA LEU A 13 -7.05 -10.42 -3.06
C LEU A 13 -5.97 -10.30 -1.97
N GLN A 14 -5.82 -11.33 -1.14
CA GLN A 14 -4.76 -11.40 -0.14
C GLN A 14 -3.36 -11.53 -0.78
N LYS A 15 -3.20 -12.42 -1.76
CA LYS A 15 -1.93 -12.54 -2.52
C LYS A 15 -1.59 -11.23 -3.22
N PHE A 16 -2.61 -10.56 -3.75
CA PHE A 16 -2.48 -9.26 -4.37
C PHE A 16 -2.05 -8.16 -3.36
N SER A 17 -2.64 -8.12 -2.16
CA SER A 17 -2.20 -7.20 -1.09
C SER A 17 -0.75 -7.43 -0.66
N LYS A 18 -0.30 -8.69 -0.58
CA LYS A 18 1.10 -9.02 -0.28
C LYS A 18 2.06 -8.45 -1.34
N ALA A 19 1.69 -8.52 -2.62
CA ALA A 19 2.45 -7.98 -3.75
C ALA A 19 2.76 -6.48 -3.61
N LEU A 20 1.87 -5.75 -2.97
CA LEU A 20 1.93 -4.28 -2.85
C LEU A 20 2.73 -3.80 -1.64
N ARG A 21 3.14 -4.70 -0.73
CA ARG A 21 3.85 -4.30 0.49
C ARG A 21 5.17 -3.60 0.20
N VAL A 22 5.97 -4.16 -0.70
CA VAL A 22 7.30 -3.62 -1.02
C VAL A 22 7.19 -2.20 -1.62
N PRO A 23 6.37 -1.95 -2.66
CA PRO A 23 6.10 -0.60 -3.15
C PRO A 23 5.58 0.38 -2.09
N ILE A 24 4.67 -0.06 -1.22
CA ILE A 24 4.03 0.84 -0.22
C ILE A 24 5.00 1.20 0.91
N SER A 25 5.85 0.27 1.33
CA SER A 25 6.74 0.45 2.49
C SER A 25 7.77 1.58 2.36
N ILE A 26 8.13 1.95 1.13
CA ILE A 26 9.09 3.03 0.86
C ILE A 26 8.42 4.41 0.84
N LEU A 27 7.10 4.46 0.59
CA LEU A 27 6.35 5.72 0.43
C LEU A 27 6.41 6.63 1.66
N PRO A 28 6.25 6.16 2.92
CA PRO A 28 6.25 7.04 4.09
C PRO A 28 7.49 7.92 4.18
N ILE A 29 8.68 7.32 3.96
CA ILE A 29 9.96 8.03 4.04
C ILE A 29 10.08 9.05 2.90
N SER A 30 9.76 8.65 1.67
CA SER A 30 9.76 9.56 0.51
C SER A 30 8.84 10.76 0.73
N CYS A 31 7.64 10.50 1.27
CA CYS A 31 6.63 11.50 1.55
C CYS A 31 7.07 12.45 2.67
N LEU A 32 7.74 11.94 3.71
CA LEU A 32 8.33 12.77 4.77
C LEU A 32 9.44 13.67 4.23
N LEU A 33 10.31 13.15 3.35
CA LEU A 33 11.36 13.95 2.71
C LEU A 33 10.77 15.09 1.85
N ILE A 34 9.72 14.80 1.08
CA ILE A 34 9.01 15.82 0.28
C ILE A 34 8.37 16.86 1.20
N GLY A 35 7.67 16.43 2.26
CA GLY A 35 6.97 17.32 3.17
C GLY A 35 7.93 18.28 3.90
N ILE A 36 8.99 17.73 4.52
CA ILE A 36 10.02 18.52 5.21
C ILE A 36 10.73 19.43 4.21
N GLY A 37 11.19 18.88 3.07
CA GLY A 37 11.86 19.66 2.03
C GLY A 37 11.00 20.82 1.54
N SER A 38 9.72 20.57 1.23
CA SER A 38 8.80 21.60 0.71
C SER A 38 8.48 22.68 1.73
N VAL A 39 8.37 22.31 3.01
CA VAL A 39 8.02 23.25 4.08
C VAL A 39 9.15 24.23 4.36
N PHE A 40 10.39 23.78 4.51
CA PHE A 40 11.49 24.68 4.86
C PHE A 40 12.13 25.39 3.65
N SER A 41 11.87 24.91 2.42
CA SER A 41 12.38 25.53 1.17
C SER A 41 11.46 26.58 0.55
N ASN A 42 10.18 26.58 0.87
CA ASN A 42 9.24 27.52 0.26
C ASN A 42 9.45 28.93 0.84
N SER A 43 9.71 29.93 -0.01
CA SER A 43 9.88 31.33 0.43
C SER A 43 8.61 31.97 0.98
N SER A 44 7.44 31.42 0.68
CA SER A 44 6.15 31.89 1.21
C SER A 44 5.92 31.45 2.66
N ASN A 45 6.81 30.63 3.21
CA ASN A 45 6.68 30.08 4.55
C ASN A 45 7.39 30.94 5.61
N ILE A 46 6.74 31.14 6.75
CA ILE A 46 7.30 31.93 7.86
C ILE A 46 8.57 31.29 8.44
N VAL A 47 8.70 29.96 8.35
CA VAL A 47 9.87 29.19 8.81
C VAL A 47 10.85 28.91 7.66
N TYR A 48 10.81 29.72 6.61
CA TYR A 48 11.75 29.65 5.49
C TYR A 48 13.20 29.81 5.98
N ILE A 49 14.09 28.92 5.51
CA ILE A 49 15.51 28.93 5.90
C ILE A 49 16.35 29.58 4.80
N ASP A 50 16.61 30.88 4.87
CA ASP A 50 17.36 31.62 3.84
C ASP A 50 18.89 31.41 3.89
N LYS A 51 19.34 30.16 3.88
CA LYS A 51 20.75 29.79 3.84
C LYS A 51 20.99 28.80 2.71
N ILE A 52 21.87 29.19 1.77
CA ILE A 52 22.18 28.43 0.55
C ILE A 52 22.39 26.94 0.83
N PHE A 53 23.29 26.60 1.76
CA PHE A 53 23.57 25.21 2.13
C PHE A 53 22.32 24.44 2.59
N PHE A 54 21.46 25.06 3.41
CA PHE A 54 20.23 24.41 3.87
C PHE A 54 19.20 24.28 2.75
N GLN A 55 19.10 25.26 1.86
CA GLN A 55 18.23 25.19 0.70
C GLN A 55 18.65 24.09 -0.27
N ASP A 56 19.95 23.90 -0.49
CA ASP A 56 20.46 22.79 -1.31
C ASP A 56 20.12 21.43 -0.70
N VAL A 57 20.30 21.29 0.62
CA VAL A 57 19.94 20.05 1.34
C VAL A 57 18.43 19.78 1.29
N LEU A 58 17.60 20.79 1.55
CA LEU A 58 16.14 20.67 1.51
C LEU A 58 15.61 20.39 0.09
N GLY A 59 16.21 21.03 -0.91
CA GLY A 59 15.96 20.78 -2.32
C GLY A 59 16.32 19.35 -2.72
N LEU A 60 17.48 18.85 -2.27
CA LEU A 60 17.89 17.46 -2.48
C LEU A 60 16.94 16.47 -1.80
N MET A 61 16.52 16.73 -0.56
CA MET A 61 15.53 15.89 0.14
C MET A 61 14.22 15.81 -0.66
N LYS A 62 13.71 16.95 -1.13
CA LYS A 62 12.50 17.01 -1.96
C LYS A 62 12.68 16.24 -3.28
N ALA A 63 13.82 16.38 -3.94
CA ALA A 63 14.12 15.69 -5.19
C ALA A 63 14.16 14.16 -5.00
N ILE A 64 14.84 13.67 -3.95
CA ILE A 64 14.92 12.23 -3.63
C ILE A 64 13.53 11.66 -3.35
N GLY A 65 12.73 12.35 -2.53
CA GLY A 65 11.37 11.89 -2.23
C GLY A 65 10.47 11.87 -3.47
N ASN A 66 10.51 12.93 -4.29
CA ASN A 66 9.74 13.02 -5.53
C ASN A 66 10.14 11.93 -6.54
N ALA A 67 11.42 11.55 -6.62
CA ALA A 67 11.88 10.50 -7.52
C ALA A 67 11.15 9.17 -7.25
N ILE A 68 10.83 8.85 -5.99
CA ILE A 68 10.09 7.63 -5.64
C ILE A 68 8.60 7.80 -5.95
N LEU A 69 8.00 8.94 -5.57
CA LEU A 69 6.56 9.17 -5.73
C LEU A 69 6.15 9.25 -7.21
N LEU A 70 6.91 9.96 -8.04
CA LEU A 70 6.64 10.09 -9.48
C LEU A 70 6.80 8.76 -10.24
N ASN A 71 7.63 7.85 -9.72
CA ASN A 71 7.83 6.52 -10.29
C ASN A 71 6.99 5.44 -9.60
N MET A 72 6.08 5.82 -8.70
CA MET A 72 5.26 4.86 -7.95
C MET A 72 4.46 3.91 -8.86
N PRO A 73 3.81 4.34 -9.96
CA PRO A 73 3.16 3.41 -10.89
C PRO A 73 4.10 2.33 -11.43
N LEU A 74 5.36 2.68 -11.75
CA LEU A 74 6.33 1.70 -12.21
C LEU A 74 6.67 0.69 -11.11
N ILE A 75 6.93 1.18 -9.89
CA ILE A 75 7.24 0.33 -8.72
C ILE A 75 6.08 -0.61 -8.41
N PHE A 76 4.83 -0.13 -8.54
CA PHE A 76 3.62 -0.94 -8.39
C PHE A 76 3.51 -2.00 -9.50
N SER A 77 3.77 -1.66 -10.77
CA SER A 77 3.76 -2.63 -11.88
C SER A 77 4.73 -3.80 -11.60
N ILE A 78 5.95 -3.49 -11.16
CA ILE A 78 6.97 -4.47 -10.78
C ILE A 78 6.49 -5.31 -9.58
N GLY A 79 6.02 -4.66 -8.51
CA GLY A 79 5.56 -5.34 -7.29
C GLY A 79 4.39 -6.28 -7.54
N ILE A 80 3.41 -5.85 -8.35
CA ILE A 80 2.25 -6.66 -8.74
C ILE A 80 2.69 -7.86 -9.58
N ALA A 81 3.58 -7.66 -10.56
CA ALA A 81 4.10 -8.76 -11.36
C ALA A 81 4.82 -9.81 -10.49
N ILE A 82 5.63 -9.38 -9.52
CA ILE A 82 6.31 -10.25 -8.54
C ILE A 82 5.29 -11.04 -7.71
N GLY A 83 4.29 -10.37 -7.15
CA GLY A 83 3.36 -11.03 -6.24
C GLY A 83 2.32 -11.92 -6.94
N VAL A 84 2.05 -11.69 -8.22
CA VAL A 84 1.23 -12.59 -9.04
C VAL A 84 2.04 -13.79 -9.52
N ALA A 85 3.34 -13.64 -9.76
CA ALA A 85 4.20 -14.71 -10.24
C ALA A 85 4.36 -15.84 -9.20
N ARG A 86 4.11 -17.08 -9.65
CA ARG A 86 4.26 -18.29 -8.83
C ARG A 86 5.72 -18.73 -8.73
N MET A 87 6.49 -18.53 -9.80
CA MET A 87 7.89 -18.96 -9.96
C MET A 87 8.69 -17.86 -10.67
N GLY A 88 10.01 -17.81 -10.49
CA GLY A 88 10.86 -16.89 -11.28
C GLY A 88 10.54 -15.41 -11.08
N GLN A 89 10.35 -14.98 -9.84
CA GLN A 89 9.94 -13.62 -9.49
C GLN A 89 10.85 -12.52 -10.06
N GLY A 90 12.15 -12.75 -10.17
CA GLY A 90 13.08 -11.80 -10.79
C GLY A 90 12.77 -11.55 -12.28
N THR A 91 12.41 -12.59 -13.03
CA THR A 91 11.98 -12.47 -14.43
C THR A 91 10.64 -11.76 -14.53
N ALA A 92 9.70 -12.06 -13.62
CA ALA A 92 8.40 -11.37 -13.58
C ALA A 92 8.57 -9.87 -13.26
N ALA A 93 9.49 -9.53 -12.35
CA ALA A 93 9.84 -8.14 -12.03
C ALA A 93 10.36 -7.40 -13.27
N LEU A 94 11.30 -8.01 -14.00
CA LEU A 94 11.81 -7.47 -15.25
C LEU A 94 10.71 -7.34 -16.31
N GLY A 95 9.81 -8.32 -16.40
CA GLY A 95 8.62 -8.26 -17.25
C GLY A 95 7.69 -7.11 -16.88
N GLY A 96 7.51 -6.81 -15.59
CA GLY A 96 6.67 -5.70 -15.10
C GLY A 96 7.27 -4.34 -15.44
N LEU A 97 8.59 -4.21 -15.32
CA LEU A 97 9.36 -3.04 -15.76
C LEU A 97 9.21 -2.82 -17.27
N ILE A 98 9.60 -3.83 -18.06
CA ILE A 98 9.59 -3.74 -19.54
C ILE A 98 8.17 -3.52 -20.05
N GLY A 99 7.19 -4.27 -19.53
CA GLY A 99 5.79 -4.13 -19.92
C GLY A 99 5.23 -2.74 -19.65
N TYR A 100 5.60 -2.11 -18.53
CA TYR A 100 5.16 -0.76 -18.22
C TYR A 100 5.85 0.28 -19.11
N LEU A 101 7.15 0.14 -19.39
CA LEU A 101 7.83 1.01 -20.34
C LEU A 101 7.20 0.92 -21.74
N THR A 102 6.90 -0.29 -22.21
CA THR A 102 6.22 -0.52 -23.49
C THR A 102 4.81 0.04 -23.52
N PHE A 103 4.09 -0.07 -22.41
CA PHE A 103 2.77 0.54 -22.27
C PHE A 103 2.84 2.07 -22.46
N ASN A 104 3.72 2.75 -21.74
CA ASN A 104 3.84 4.23 -21.80
C ASN A 104 4.39 4.72 -23.15
N ILE A 105 5.36 4.04 -23.76
CA ILE A 105 5.88 4.47 -25.08
C ILE A 105 4.81 4.28 -26.18
N THR A 106 3.97 3.25 -26.07
CA THR A 106 2.86 3.04 -27.00
C THR A 106 1.82 4.14 -26.85
N GLU A 107 1.46 4.50 -25.61
CA GLU A 107 0.57 5.64 -25.35
C GLU A 107 1.14 6.94 -25.91
N ASN A 108 2.43 7.21 -25.68
CA ASN A 108 3.10 8.40 -26.19
C ASN A 108 3.03 8.49 -27.72
N TYR A 109 3.35 7.39 -28.42
CA TYR A 109 3.26 7.34 -29.88
C TYR A 109 1.82 7.59 -30.38
N PHE A 110 0.82 7.02 -29.72
CA PHE A 110 -0.59 7.27 -30.04
C PHE A 110 -0.99 8.74 -29.79
N ILE A 111 -0.58 9.31 -28.66
CA ILE A 111 -0.86 10.71 -28.32
C ILE A 111 -0.26 11.64 -29.38
N GLU A 112 1.02 11.46 -29.71
CA GLU A 112 1.73 12.27 -30.71
C GLU A 112 1.04 12.17 -32.08
N THR A 113 0.67 10.96 -32.49
CA THR A 113 0.07 10.71 -33.81
C THR A 113 -1.35 11.27 -33.95
N PHE A 114 -2.20 11.11 -32.92
CA PHE A 114 -3.64 11.35 -33.04
C PHE A 114 -4.14 12.62 -32.33
N SER A 115 -3.37 13.16 -31.39
CA SER A 115 -3.83 14.27 -30.54
C SER A 115 -2.82 15.39 -30.34
N GLY A 116 -1.56 15.19 -30.73
CA GLY A 116 -0.46 16.13 -30.51
C GLY A 116 0.02 16.17 -29.05
N LEU A 117 1.31 16.47 -28.88
CA LEU A 117 1.92 16.72 -27.57
C LEU A 117 1.49 18.10 -27.03
N VAL A 118 1.48 18.27 -25.71
CA VAL A 118 1.20 19.57 -25.07
C VAL A 118 2.34 19.97 -24.14
N GLU A 119 2.47 21.28 -23.91
CA GLU A 119 3.42 21.86 -22.97
C GLU A 119 3.28 21.28 -21.55
N ALA A 120 4.38 21.33 -20.80
CA ALA A 120 4.49 20.63 -19.53
C ALA A 120 3.45 21.08 -18.49
N GLU A 121 3.14 22.38 -18.48
CA GLU A 121 2.20 23.01 -17.56
C GLU A 121 0.74 22.65 -17.86
N ALA A 122 0.44 22.27 -19.11
CA ALA A 122 -0.91 21.92 -19.54
C ALA A 122 -1.22 20.42 -19.38
N MET A 123 -0.22 19.56 -19.17
CA MET A 123 -0.37 18.11 -19.17
C MET A 123 -1.45 17.61 -18.20
N SER A 124 -1.42 18.05 -16.94
CA SER A 124 -2.38 17.62 -15.92
C SER A 124 -3.83 17.96 -16.27
N SER A 125 -4.06 19.06 -16.99
CA SER A 125 -5.40 19.52 -17.38
C SER A 125 -6.07 18.62 -18.42
N VAL A 126 -5.27 17.87 -19.17
CA VAL A 126 -5.73 16.95 -20.23
C VAL A 126 -5.47 15.49 -19.88
N GLY A 127 -5.28 15.20 -18.58
CA GLY A 127 -5.07 13.83 -18.10
C GLY A 127 -3.77 13.19 -18.58
N ARG A 128 -2.72 13.99 -18.76
CA ARG A 128 -1.39 13.51 -19.20
C ARG A 128 -0.34 13.76 -18.13
N ILE A 129 0.70 12.95 -18.16
CA ILE A 129 1.90 13.10 -17.32
C ILE A 129 3.15 12.91 -18.17
N ASN A 130 4.27 13.44 -17.69
CA ASN A 130 5.58 13.06 -18.19
C ASN A 130 6.11 11.90 -17.34
N PHE A 131 6.43 10.79 -18.01
CA PHE A 131 7.03 9.63 -17.39
C PHE A 131 8.29 9.26 -18.16
N LEU A 132 9.45 9.29 -17.48
CA LEU A 132 10.76 8.98 -18.06
C LEU A 132 11.08 9.72 -19.37
N GLY A 133 10.62 10.96 -19.50
CA GLY A 133 10.90 11.82 -20.66
C GLY A 133 9.89 11.68 -21.81
N VAL A 134 8.84 10.87 -21.66
CA VAL A 134 7.76 10.75 -22.64
C VAL A 134 6.43 11.21 -22.05
N GLN A 135 5.60 11.85 -22.88
CA GLN A 135 4.25 12.26 -22.50
C GLN A 135 3.27 11.10 -22.69
N THR A 136 2.61 10.69 -21.61
CA THR A 136 1.76 9.49 -21.55
C THR A 136 0.45 9.81 -20.82
N LEU A 137 -0.52 8.90 -20.83
CA LEU A 137 -1.77 9.10 -20.11
C LEU A 137 -1.54 9.01 -18.59
N ASN A 138 -2.28 9.81 -17.82
CA ASN A 138 -2.27 9.74 -16.36
C ASN A 138 -3.13 8.56 -15.90
N THR A 139 -2.58 7.35 -16.02
CA THR A 139 -3.27 6.10 -15.67
C THR A 139 -3.07 5.67 -14.21
N GLY A 140 -2.19 6.38 -13.48
CA GLY A 140 -1.89 6.15 -12.07
C GLY A 140 -1.63 4.67 -11.73
N ILE A 141 -2.15 4.23 -10.58
CA ILE A 141 -2.00 2.82 -10.18
C ILE A 141 -2.85 1.90 -11.08
N ALA A 142 -3.92 2.38 -11.71
CA ALA A 142 -4.75 1.53 -12.57
C ALA A 142 -3.99 1.03 -13.81
N GLY A 143 -3.19 1.88 -14.46
CA GLY A 143 -2.30 1.45 -15.55
C GLY A 143 -1.27 0.43 -15.05
N SER A 144 -0.63 0.71 -13.91
CA SER A 144 0.33 -0.22 -13.30
C SER A 144 -0.29 -1.57 -12.92
N LEU A 145 -1.54 -1.55 -12.46
CA LEU A 145 -2.29 -2.73 -12.07
C LEU A 145 -2.61 -3.59 -13.28
N ALA A 146 -3.12 -2.96 -14.35
CA ALA A 146 -3.45 -3.65 -15.57
C ALA A 146 -2.19 -4.31 -16.17
N VAL A 147 -1.09 -3.55 -16.28
CA VAL A 147 0.19 -4.07 -16.78
C VAL A 147 0.73 -5.19 -15.89
N GLY A 148 0.84 -4.95 -14.57
CA GLY A 148 1.40 -5.93 -13.63
C GLY A 148 0.60 -7.23 -13.57
N LEU A 149 -0.74 -7.17 -13.63
CA LEU A 149 -1.61 -8.35 -13.69
C LEU A 149 -1.44 -9.12 -15.00
N VAL A 150 -1.43 -8.42 -16.14
CA VAL A 150 -1.23 -9.03 -17.47
C VAL A 150 0.14 -9.70 -17.52
N VAL A 151 1.19 -9.01 -17.10
CA VAL A 151 2.55 -9.54 -17.00
C VAL A 151 2.60 -10.77 -16.11
N GLY A 152 2.09 -10.68 -14.88
CA GLY A 152 2.12 -11.79 -13.93
C GLY A 152 1.34 -13.02 -14.41
N TYR A 153 0.18 -12.80 -15.06
CA TYR A 153 -0.60 -13.87 -15.67
C TYR A 153 0.14 -14.55 -16.82
N LEU A 154 0.68 -13.77 -17.76
CA LEU A 154 1.43 -14.29 -18.91
C LEU A 154 2.70 -15.01 -18.45
N HIS A 155 3.39 -14.48 -17.45
CA HIS A 155 4.55 -15.12 -16.83
C HIS A 155 4.20 -16.51 -16.30
N ASN A 156 3.16 -16.62 -15.48
CA ASN A 156 2.73 -17.91 -14.96
C ASN A 156 2.35 -18.92 -16.05
N LYS A 157 1.81 -18.44 -17.17
CA LYS A 157 1.37 -19.29 -18.28
C LYS A 157 2.53 -19.77 -19.15
N PHE A 158 3.56 -18.95 -19.35
CA PHE A 158 4.58 -19.18 -20.39
C PHE A 158 6.01 -19.33 -19.87
N TYR A 159 6.27 -19.22 -18.56
CA TYR A 159 7.65 -19.25 -18.01
C TYR A 159 8.46 -20.51 -18.32
N ASN A 160 7.82 -21.63 -18.63
CA ASN A 160 8.48 -22.91 -18.95
C ASN A 160 8.34 -23.30 -20.43
N MET A 161 7.95 -22.37 -21.30
CA MET A 161 7.78 -22.66 -22.73
C MET A 161 9.14 -22.89 -23.41
N LYS A 162 9.23 -23.96 -24.19
CA LYS A 162 10.41 -24.31 -25.00
C LYS A 162 10.15 -24.01 -26.47
N LEU A 163 11.11 -23.36 -27.13
CA LEU A 163 11.02 -22.99 -28.53
C LEU A 163 11.83 -23.93 -29.45
N PRO A 164 11.55 -23.93 -30.77
CA PRO A 164 12.35 -24.67 -31.76
C PRO A 164 13.82 -24.22 -31.79
N LYS A 165 14.71 -25.07 -32.33
CA LYS A 165 16.18 -24.89 -32.31
C LYS A 165 16.71 -23.48 -32.63
N PRO A 166 16.22 -22.74 -33.65
CA PRO A 166 16.71 -21.39 -33.94
C PRO A 166 16.42 -20.37 -32.83
N PHE A 167 15.38 -20.60 -32.02
CA PHE A 167 14.90 -19.68 -30.99
C PHE A 167 15.12 -20.23 -29.57
N ILE A 168 15.89 -21.32 -29.42
CA ILE A 168 16.07 -21.99 -28.13
C ILE A 168 16.69 -21.06 -27.06
N PHE A 169 17.52 -20.10 -27.50
CA PHE A 169 18.07 -19.04 -26.65
C PHE A 169 16.99 -18.23 -25.92
N PHE A 170 15.86 -18.02 -26.57
CA PHE A 170 14.73 -17.29 -26.01
C PHE A 170 13.79 -18.19 -25.20
N SER A 171 14.12 -19.44 -24.90
CA SER A 171 13.23 -20.32 -24.12
C SER A 171 13.23 -19.99 -22.62
N GLU A 172 12.25 -20.54 -21.90
CA GLU A 172 12.14 -20.47 -20.44
C GLU A 172 12.05 -19.01 -19.91
N CYS A 173 13.01 -18.59 -19.07
CA CYS A 173 12.96 -17.32 -18.35
C CYS A 173 13.22 -16.10 -19.24
N HIS A 174 13.74 -16.27 -20.46
CA HIS A 174 13.99 -15.16 -21.40
C HIS A 174 12.83 -14.92 -22.37
N PHE A 175 11.93 -15.90 -22.52
CA PHE A 175 10.85 -15.85 -23.50
C PHE A 175 9.77 -14.84 -23.15
N VAL A 176 9.40 -14.84 -21.87
CA VAL A 176 8.19 -14.19 -21.37
C VAL A 176 8.25 -12.66 -21.52
N PRO A 177 9.34 -11.96 -21.11
CA PRO A 177 9.38 -10.49 -21.19
C PRO A 177 9.34 -9.93 -22.61
N ILE A 178 9.90 -10.66 -23.58
CA ILE A 178 10.16 -10.10 -24.93
C ILE A 178 9.06 -10.50 -25.91
N VAL A 179 8.69 -11.78 -26.00
CA VAL A 179 7.81 -12.25 -27.09
C VAL A 179 6.34 -12.16 -26.74
N ILE A 180 6.00 -12.24 -25.45
CA ILE A 180 4.61 -12.30 -25.00
C ILE A 180 4.21 -11.03 -24.26
N ILE A 181 5.05 -10.48 -23.39
CA ILE A 181 4.69 -9.29 -22.63
C ILE A 181 4.58 -8.06 -23.54
N LEU A 182 5.53 -7.85 -24.47
CA LEU A 182 5.53 -6.66 -25.34
C LEU A 182 4.23 -6.53 -26.16
N PRO A 183 3.79 -7.52 -26.97
CA PRO A 183 2.61 -7.34 -27.81
C PRO A 183 1.32 -7.15 -26.99
N PHE A 184 1.20 -7.84 -25.86
CA PHE A 184 0.03 -7.70 -24.99
C PHE A 184 -0.02 -6.34 -24.29
N CYS A 185 1.13 -5.79 -23.87
CA CYS A 185 1.21 -4.43 -23.31
C CYS A 185 0.93 -3.36 -24.37
N VAL A 186 1.31 -3.57 -25.63
CA VAL A 186 0.94 -2.69 -26.76
C VAL A 186 -0.59 -2.69 -26.94
N ILE A 187 -1.21 -3.87 -27.03
CA ILE A 187 -2.68 -3.98 -27.18
C ILE A 187 -3.40 -3.32 -25.99
N LEU A 188 -2.88 -3.53 -24.78
CA LEU A 188 -3.43 -2.92 -23.57
C LEU A 188 -3.31 -1.39 -23.60
N ALA A 189 -2.18 -0.83 -24.04
CA ALA A 189 -1.99 0.60 -24.18
C ALA A 189 -2.96 1.22 -25.20
N ILE A 190 -3.12 0.57 -26.36
CA ILE A 190 -4.10 1.01 -27.38
C ILE A 190 -5.51 1.03 -26.79
N PHE A 191 -5.89 -0.01 -26.06
CA PHE A 191 -7.18 -0.06 -25.38
C PHE A 191 -7.36 1.09 -24.39
N PHE A 192 -6.33 1.41 -23.60
CA PHE A 192 -6.35 2.56 -22.71
C PHE A 192 -6.50 3.87 -23.49
N CYS A 193 -5.71 4.12 -24.55
CA CYS A 193 -5.84 5.32 -25.38
C CYS A 193 -7.25 5.56 -25.92
N LEU A 194 -7.96 4.51 -26.33
CA LEU A 194 -9.31 4.62 -26.88
C LEU A 194 -10.35 4.99 -25.81
N ILE A 195 -10.15 4.52 -24.57
CA ILE A 195 -11.15 4.67 -23.51
C ILE A 195 -10.84 5.86 -22.59
N TRP A 196 -9.56 6.17 -22.36
CA TRP A 196 -9.12 7.15 -21.35
C TRP A 196 -9.66 8.56 -21.61
N SER A 197 -9.73 8.98 -22.88
CA SER A 197 -10.31 10.29 -23.24
C SER A 197 -11.77 10.44 -22.77
N THR A 198 -12.52 9.35 -22.66
CA THR A 198 -13.89 9.37 -22.12
C THR A 198 -13.88 9.61 -20.62
N PHE A 199 -12.93 9.02 -19.89
CA PHE A 199 -12.74 9.27 -18.46
C PHE A 199 -12.34 10.72 -18.18
N ASP A 200 -11.41 11.29 -18.97
CA ASP A 200 -10.98 12.68 -18.80
C ASP A 200 -12.15 13.66 -18.96
N LYS A 201 -12.95 13.48 -20.03
CA LYS A 201 -14.16 14.30 -20.28
C LYS A 201 -15.20 14.14 -19.17
N LEU A 202 -15.40 12.91 -18.68
CA LEU A 202 -16.31 12.64 -17.57
C LEU A 202 -15.86 13.38 -16.30
N ILE A 203 -14.58 13.32 -15.96
CA ILE A 203 -14.03 13.96 -14.76
C ILE A 203 -14.10 15.49 -14.87
N ALA A 204 -13.75 16.05 -16.03
CA ALA A 204 -13.91 17.47 -16.28
C ALA A 204 -15.37 17.93 -16.12
N SER A 205 -16.34 17.13 -16.60
CA SER A 205 -17.77 17.42 -16.43
C SER A 205 -18.23 17.33 -14.98
N LEU A 206 -17.69 16.40 -14.20
CA LEU A 206 -17.94 16.30 -12.76
C LEU A 206 -17.38 17.51 -12.01
N GLY A 207 -16.22 18.01 -12.41
CA GLY A 207 -15.65 19.26 -11.89
C GLY A 207 -16.62 20.44 -12.09
N ALA A 208 -17.14 20.62 -13.30
CA ALA A 208 -18.15 21.67 -13.57
C ALA A 208 -19.47 21.45 -12.81
N PHE A 209 -19.85 20.19 -12.57
CA PHE A 209 -21.05 19.85 -11.80
C PHE A 209 -20.92 20.20 -10.31
N VAL A 210 -19.75 19.98 -9.71
CA VAL A 210 -19.43 20.34 -8.33
C VAL A 210 -19.71 21.84 -8.06
N PHE A 211 -19.41 22.72 -9.01
CA PHE A 211 -19.63 24.16 -8.87
C PHE A 211 -21.08 24.60 -8.74
N LYS A 212 -22.04 23.78 -9.17
CA LYS A 212 -23.45 24.15 -9.13
C LYS A 212 -24.01 24.20 -7.71
N PHE A 213 -23.31 23.60 -6.75
CA PHE A 213 -23.76 23.47 -5.38
C PHE A 213 -22.74 24.09 -4.43
N GLU A 214 -23.23 24.72 -3.35
CA GLU A 214 -22.36 25.30 -2.33
C GLU A 214 -21.83 24.20 -1.39
N TYR A 215 -22.53 23.91 -0.29
CA TYR A 215 -22.09 22.91 0.69
C TYR A 215 -22.07 21.49 0.13
N PHE A 216 -23.08 21.12 -0.67
CA PHE A 216 -23.10 19.81 -1.33
C PHE A 216 -22.02 19.68 -2.41
N GLY A 217 -21.60 20.79 -3.02
CA GLY A 217 -20.48 20.81 -3.97
C GLY A 217 -19.18 20.42 -3.26
N SER A 218 -18.92 20.99 -2.08
CA SER A 218 -17.79 20.62 -1.22
C SER A 218 -17.80 19.14 -0.85
N PHE A 219 -18.98 18.60 -0.47
CA PHE A 219 -19.12 17.16 -0.22
C PHE A 219 -18.72 16.33 -1.43
N LEU A 220 -19.30 16.64 -2.58
CA LEU A 220 -19.09 15.87 -3.80
C LEU A 220 -17.63 15.95 -4.26
N TYR A 221 -17.01 17.12 -4.16
CA TYR A 221 -15.59 17.30 -4.47
C TYR A 221 -14.71 16.38 -3.61
N GLY A 222 -14.91 16.40 -2.28
CA GLY A 222 -14.08 15.60 -1.36
C GLY A 222 -14.25 14.10 -1.55
N PHE A 223 -15.51 13.69 -1.79
CA PHE A 223 -15.84 12.31 -2.10
C PHE A 223 -15.19 11.84 -3.41
N LEU A 224 -15.36 12.62 -4.49
CA LEU A 224 -14.79 12.28 -5.80
C LEU A 224 -13.26 12.34 -5.80
N ASN A 225 -12.66 13.35 -5.16
CA ASN A 225 -11.22 13.49 -5.03
C ASN A 225 -10.60 12.23 -4.40
N ARG A 226 -11.20 11.72 -3.32
CA ARG A 226 -10.75 10.46 -2.71
C ARG A 226 -11.01 9.27 -3.63
N LEU A 227 -12.18 9.11 -4.23
CA LEU A 227 -12.42 7.98 -5.15
C LEU A 227 -11.46 7.93 -6.35
N LEU A 228 -11.02 9.10 -6.85
CA LEU A 228 -10.13 9.22 -7.99
C LEU A 228 -8.64 9.13 -7.62
N LEU A 229 -8.30 9.24 -6.33
CA LEU A 229 -6.92 9.20 -5.84
C LEU A 229 -6.14 7.96 -6.29
N PRO A 230 -6.67 6.73 -6.20
CA PRO A 230 -5.96 5.51 -6.58
C PRO A 230 -5.68 5.44 -8.07
N LEU A 231 -6.52 6.09 -8.88
CA LEU A 231 -6.37 6.16 -10.32
C LEU A 231 -5.37 7.25 -10.74
N GLY A 232 -4.88 8.07 -9.81
CA GLY A 232 -4.09 9.27 -10.11
C GLY A 232 -4.91 10.39 -10.75
N LEU A 233 -6.22 10.20 -10.93
CA LEU A 233 -7.12 11.11 -11.64
C LEU A 233 -7.65 12.25 -10.76
N HIS A 234 -7.37 12.20 -9.46
CA HIS A 234 -7.69 13.28 -8.53
C HIS A 234 -7.03 14.60 -8.94
N SER A 235 -5.84 14.56 -9.57
CA SER A 235 -5.15 15.76 -10.07
C SER A 235 -5.88 16.42 -11.24
N ILE A 236 -6.55 15.64 -12.10
CA ILE A 236 -7.40 16.16 -13.19
C ILE A 236 -8.61 16.90 -12.59
N LEU A 237 -9.18 16.35 -11.52
CA LEU A 237 -10.28 17.00 -10.81
C LEU A 237 -9.82 18.29 -10.12
N SER A 238 -8.66 18.28 -9.44
CA SER A 238 -8.17 19.43 -8.66
C SER A 238 -7.59 20.56 -9.54
N PHE A 239 -6.88 20.24 -10.62
CA PHE A 239 -6.12 21.21 -11.41
C PHE A 239 -6.95 22.41 -11.90
N PRO A 240 -8.15 22.23 -12.47
CA PRO A 240 -9.00 23.35 -12.88
C PRO A 240 -9.33 24.29 -11.71
N PHE A 241 -9.56 23.76 -10.52
CA PHE A 241 -9.84 24.57 -9.34
C PHE A 241 -8.58 25.28 -8.81
N GLU A 242 -7.43 24.64 -8.92
CA GLU A 242 -6.19 25.20 -8.38
C GLU A 242 -5.63 26.33 -9.24
N PHE A 243 -5.70 26.21 -10.58
CA PHE A 243 -4.94 27.08 -11.49
C PHE A 243 -5.76 27.82 -12.54
N THR A 244 -7.05 27.54 -12.69
CA THR A 244 -7.90 28.20 -13.69
C THR A 244 -8.98 29.06 -13.05
N SER A 245 -9.69 29.88 -13.85
CA SER A 245 -10.82 30.69 -13.37
C SER A 245 -11.93 29.88 -12.74
N LEU A 246 -11.97 28.56 -12.98
CA LEU A 246 -12.91 27.67 -12.32
C LEU A 246 -12.74 27.75 -10.80
N GLY A 247 -11.51 27.79 -10.29
CA GLY A 247 -11.19 27.98 -8.87
C GLY A 247 -11.59 29.32 -8.26
N GLY A 248 -12.00 30.28 -9.08
CA GLY A 248 -12.26 31.66 -8.69
C GLY A 248 -11.37 32.65 -9.43
N VAL A 249 -11.80 33.91 -9.39
CA VAL A 249 -11.08 35.07 -9.92
C VAL A 249 -11.16 36.17 -8.87
N GLU A 250 -10.01 36.65 -8.40
CA GLU A 250 -9.93 37.72 -7.41
C GLU A 250 -8.96 38.81 -7.87
N VAL A 251 -9.20 40.04 -7.41
CA VAL A 251 -8.28 41.15 -7.61
C VAL A 251 -7.46 41.32 -6.33
N VAL A 252 -6.17 41.01 -6.39
CA VAL A 252 -5.24 41.12 -5.27
C VAL A 252 -4.17 42.15 -5.64
N ASN A 253 -4.01 43.19 -4.81
CA ASN A 253 -3.08 44.30 -5.07
C ASN A 253 -3.23 44.92 -6.47
N GLY A 254 -4.47 45.04 -6.98
CA GLY A 254 -4.78 45.61 -8.30
C GLY A 254 -4.58 44.66 -9.48
N ASN A 255 -4.07 43.45 -9.27
CA ASN A 255 -3.89 42.43 -10.31
C ASN A 255 -5.01 41.40 -10.28
N THR A 256 -5.57 41.07 -11.45
CA THR A 256 -6.55 39.98 -11.56
C THR A 256 -5.83 38.63 -11.54
N VAL A 257 -6.08 37.83 -10.51
CA VAL A 257 -5.49 36.51 -10.31
C VAL A 257 -6.57 35.44 -10.44
N ARG A 258 -6.22 34.30 -11.05
CA ARG A 258 -7.17 33.21 -11.35
C ARG A 258 -6.65 31.88 -10.79
N GLY A 259 -7.55 31.08 -10.25
CA GLY A 259 -7.22 29.78 -9.66
C GLY A 259 -6.85 29.90 -8.18
N LEU A 260 -7.35 28.96 -7.37
CA LEU A 260 -7.29 29.05 -5.92
C LEU A 260 -5.85 29.11 -5.38
N LYS A 261 -4.91 28.35 -5.97
CA LYS A 261 -3.50 28.36 -5.56
C LYS A 261 -2.82 29.67 -5.90
N ASN A 262 -3.07 30.22 -7.09
CA ASN A 262 -2.50 31.50 -7.49
C ASN A 262 -3.04 32.65 -6.63
N ILE A 263 -4.35 32.64 -6.37
CA ILE A 263 -5.02 33.60 -5.47
C ILE A 263 -4.38 33.53 -4.09
N PHE A 264 -4.16 32.32 -3.56
CA PHE A 264 -3.51 32.13 -2.26
C PHE A 264 -2.12 32.75 -2.17
N TYR A 265 -1.26 32.48 -3.15
CA TYR A 265 0.09 33.05 -3.16
C TYR A 265 0.07 34.57 -3.26
N ALA A 266 -0.85 35.14 -4.04
CA ALA A 266 -1.03 36.58 -4.10
C ALA A 266 -1.53 37.14 -2.76
N GLN A 267 -2.51 36.49 -2.12
CA GLN A 267 -3.08 36.89 -0.82
C GLN A 267 -2.06 36.79 0.32
N LEU A 268 -1.14 35.81 0.29
CA LEU A 268 -0.06 35.69 1.29
C LEU A 268 0.86 36.90 1.32
N LEU A 269 1.02 37.58 0.18
CA LEU A 269 1.88 38.75 0.04
C LEU A 269 1.14 40.06 0.33
N ASP A 270 -0.18 40.03 0.57
CA ASP A 270 -1.00 41.20 0.86
C ASP A 270 -1.07 41.48 2.38
N PRO A 271 -0.44 42.56 2.87
CA PRO A 271 -0.47 42.92 4.29
C PRO A 271 -1.87 43.33 4.77
N SER A 272 -2.74 43.76 3.85
CA SER A 272 -4.09 44.23 4.15
C SER A 272 -5.13 43.11 4.20
N LEU A 273 -4.73 41.87 3.88
CA LEU A 273 -5.63 40.72 3.84
C LEU A 273 -6.29 40.47 5.21
N SER A 274 -7.62 40.58 5.22
CA SER A 274 -8.45 40.29 6.40
C SER A 274 -8.88 38.83 6.47
N LYS A 275 -9.09 38.17 5.32
CA LYS A 275 -9.51 36.77 5.22
C LYS A 275 -9.05 36.15 3.90
N TYR A 276 -8.60 34.89 3.94
CA TYR A 276 -8.26 34.13 2.73
C TYR A 276 -9.50 33.75 1.92
N SER A 277 -9.30 33.44 0.65
CA SER A 277 -10.37 33.07 -0.28
C SER A 277 -11.26 31.95 0.26
N SER A 278 -12.58 32.14 0.18
CA SER A 278 -13.60 31.13 0.54
C SER A 278 -13.49 29.85 -0.29
N GLY A 279 -12.78 29.88 -1.44
CA GLY A 279 -12.49 28.68 -2.22
C GLY A 279 -11.74 27.61 -1.40
N PHE A 280 -10.90 27.99 -0.44
CA PHE A 280 -10.23 27.01 0.44
C PHE A 280 -11.21 26.25 1.31
N ALA A 281 -12.20 26.93 1.87
CA ALA A 281 -13.25 26.31 2.65
C ALA A 281 -14.03 25.29 1.81
N LYS A 282 -14.25 25.60 0.53
CA LYS A 282 -15.04 24.78 -0.38
C LYS A 282 -14.37 23.48 -0.81
N ILE A 283 -13.08 23.50 -1.13
CA ILE A 283 -12.44 22.39 -1.84
C ILE A 283 -11.13 21.90 -1.22
N SER A 284 -10.70 22.46 -0.09
CA SER A 284 -9.38 22.16 0.46
C SER A 284 -9.37 21.95 1.97
N SER A 285 -9.81 22.92 2.76
CA SER A 285 -9.53 22.96 4.20
C SER A 285 -10.17 21.84 5.02
N GLY A 286 -11.26 21.24 4.52
CA GLY A 286 -11.83 20.06 5.18
C GLY A 286 -10.93 18.83 5.13
N PHE A 287 -9.98 18.74 4.21
CA PHE A 287 -9.02 17.64 4.22
C PHE A 287 -8.16 17.63 5.50
N TYR A 288 -7.93 18.78 6.17
CA TYR A 288 -7.29 18.81 7.48
C TYR A 288 -8.04 17.95 8.51
N LEU A 289 -9.38 17.91 8.47
CA LEU A 289 -10.19 17.09 9.38
C LEU A 289 -10.02 15.59 9.07
N SER A 290 -10.15 15.21 7.80
CA SER A 290 -10.04 13.79 7.42
C SER A 290 -8.61 13.25 7.54
N ILE A 291 -7.60 14.08 7.28
CA ILE A 291 -6.19 13.65 7.19
C ILE A 291 -5.47 13.77 8.52
N MET A 292 -5.55 14.91 9.21
CA MET A 292 -4.85 15.06 10.50
C MET A 292 -5.54 14.32 11.64
N PHE A 293 -6.86 14.13 11.56
CA PHE A 293 -7.61 13.50 12.63
C PHE A 293 -8.26 12.19 12.22
N GLY A 294 -8.96 12.16 11.09
CA GLY A 294 -9.65 10.97 10.60
C GLY A 294 -8.70 9.80 10.38
N LEU A 295 -7.67 9.96 9.56
CA LEU A 295 -6.74 8.89 9.21
C LEU A 295 -5.96 8.32 10.42
N PRO A 296 -5.42 9.12 11.35
CA PRO A 296 -4.90 8.61 12.61
C PRO A 296 -5.94 7.86 13.46
N GLY A 297 -7.19 8.35 13.50
CA GLY A 297 -8.31 7.65 14.15
C GLY A 297 -8.59 6.30 13.52
N ALA A 298 -8.60 6.22 12.18
CA ALA A 298 -8.74 4.98 11.42
C ALA A 298 -7.60 4.00 11.71
N ALA A 299 -6.35 4.47 11.66
CA ALA A 299 -5.18 3.65 11.94
C ALA A 299 -5.23 3.05 13.35
N LEU A 300 -5.63 3.85 14.35
CA LEU A 300 -5.82 3.36 15.72
C LEU A 300 -6.98 2.38 15.84
N GLY A 301 -8.10 2.65 15.15
CA GLY A 301 -9.28 1.79 15.13
C GLY A 301 -8.99 0.40 14.56
N VAL A 302 -8.26 0.37 13.43
CA VAL A 302 -7.74 -0.86 12.82
C VAL A 302 -6.76 -1.56 13.75
N TYR A 303 -5.76 -0.84 14.29
CA TYR A 303 -4.75 -1.42 15.19
C TYR A 303 -5.37 -2.14 16.39
N LYS A 304 -6.40 -1.57 17.00
CA LYS A 304 -7.11 -2.21 18.12
C LYS A 304 -7.92 -3.44 17.69
N GLY A 305 -8.34 -3.50 16.43
CA GLY A 305 -9.02 -4.66 15.86
C GLY A 305 -8.11 -5.85 15.57
N ILE A 306 -6.79 -5.66 15.45
CA ILE A 306 -5.84 -6.74 15.12
C ILE A 306 -5.68 -7.72 16.31
N VAL A 307 -5.95 -9.01 16.04
CA VAL A 307 -5.89 -10.13 17.01
C VAL A 307 -4.66 -11.03 16.80
N HIS A 308 -3.90 -10.88 15.71
CA HIS A 308 -2.81 -11.79 15.32
C HIS A 308 -1.48 -11.59 16.09
N GLU A 309 -0.65 -12.64 16.14
CA GLU A 309 0.67 -12.66 16.83
C GLU A 309 1.67 -11.63 16.29
N ASP A 310 1.54 -11.19 15.03
CA ASP A 310 2.42 -10.21 14.36
C ASP A 310 1.95 -8.74 14.45
N LYS A 311 1.14 -8.41 15.47
CA LYS A 311 0.55 -7.06 15.68
C LYS A 311 1.59 -5.93 15.63
N SER A 312 2.84 -6.18 16.02
CA SER A 312 3.93 -5.19 16.01
C SER A 312 4.34 -4.74 14.61
N LYS A 313 4.44 -5.66 13.63
CA LYS A 313 4.83 -5.35 12.25
C LYS A 313 3.79 -4.46 11.56
N VAL A 314 2.51 -4.83 11.69
CA VAL A 314 1.40 -4.05 11.10
C VAL A 314 1.22 -2.72 11.82
N ALA A 315 1.42 -2.67 13.14
CA ALA A 315 1.37 -1.43 13.90
C ALA A 315 2.42 -0.41 13.43
N ALA A 316 3.64 -0.85 13.13
CA ALA A 316 4.68 0.03 12.62
C ALA A 316 4.28 0.68 11.28
N LEU A 317 3.67 -0.09 10.38
CA LEU A 317 3.18 0.42 9.09
C LEU A 317 2.00 1.39 9.26
N LEU A 318 1.01 1.02 10.08
CA LEU A 318 -0.14 1.88 10.37
C LEU A 318 0.29 3.19 11.03
N PHE A 319 1.19 3.11 12.01
CA PHE A 319 1.74 4.28 12.69
C PHE A 319 2.55 5.15 11.74
N SER A 320 3.45 4.56 10.96
CA SER A 320 4.27 5.31 9.99
C SER A 320 3.40 6.00 8.93
N GLY A 321 2.41 5.29 8.37
CA GLY A 321 1.49 5.87 7.41
C GLY A 321 0.62 6.98 8.01
N ALA A 322 0.10 6.78 9.23
CA ALA A 322 -0.68 7.80 9.94
C ALA A 322 0.15 9.03 10.30
N LEU A 323 1.40 8.83 10.72
CA LEU A 323 2.33 9.92 11.03
C LEU A 323 2.69 10.72 9.78
N THR A 324 2.98 10.04 8.66
CA THR A 324 3.23 10.72 7.39
C THR A 324 2.01 11.52 6.94
N ALA A 325 0.81 10.91 6.94
CA ALA A 325 -0.43 11.61 6.61
C ALA A 325 -0.68 12.80 7.52
N PHE A 326 -0.52 12.64 8.83
CA PHE A 326 -0.67 13.72 9.80
C PHE A 326 0.30 14.86 9.55
N LEU A 327 1.60 14.58 9.36
CA LEU A 327 2.62 15.62 9.25
C LEU A 327 2.59 16.33 7.90
N THR A 328 2.56 15.56 6.80
CA THR A 328 2.79 16.09 5.45
C THR A 328 1.53 16.23 4.63
N GLY A 329 0.43 15.60 5.05
CA GLY A 329 -0.81 15.55 4.28
C GLY A 329 -0.80 14.52 3.15
N ILE A 330 0.27 13.73 2.99
CA ILE A 330 0.34 12.66 1.99
C ILE A 330 -0.26 11.38 2.58
N THR A 331 -1.36 10.91 2.00
CA THR A 331 -2.25 9.90 2.60
C THR A 331 -2.04 8.50 2.05
N GLU A 332 -1.46 8.42 0.86
CA GLU A 332 -1.17 7.21 0.08
C GLU A 332 -0.50 6.11 0.91
N PRO A 333 0.52 6.38 1.75
CA PRO A 333 1.18 5.31 2.51
C PRO A 333 0.25 4.59 3.50
N LEU A 334 -0.83 5.23 3.94
CA LEU A 334 -1.83 4.65 4.83
C LEU A 334 -3.06 4.15 4.06
N GLU A 335 -3.59 4.96 3.13
CA GLU A 335 -4.78 4.60 2.33
C GLU A 335 -4.56 3.35 1.49
N PHE A 336 -3.36 3.20 0.91
CA PHE A 336 -3.04 2.02 0.12
C PHE A 336 -2.94 0.74 0.94
N LEU A 337 -2.87 0.85 2.28
CA LEU A 337 -2.88 -0.31 3.14
C LEU A 337 -4.24 -1.03 3.15
N PHE A 338 -5.32 -0.29 2.99
CA PHE A 338 -6.68 -0.82 3.08
C PHE A 338 -7.50 -0.73 1.80
N ILE A 339 -7.09 0.05 0.79
CA ILE A 339 -7.86 0.13 -0.46
C ILE A 339 -8.04 -1.24 -1.14
N PHE A 340 -7.02 -2.10 -1.10
CA PHE A 340 -7.05 -3.39 -1.77
C PHE A 340 -7.48 -4.54 -0.86
N THR A 341 -7.30 -4.40 0.46
CA THR A 341 -7.66 -5.42 1.46
C THR A 341 -9.07 -5.22 2.01
N ALA A 342 -9.51 -3.97 2.10
CA ALA A 342 -10.79 -3.56 2.65
C ALA A 342 -11.38 -2.35 1.87
N PRO A 343 -11.78 -2.54 0.59
CA PRO A 343 -12.32 -1.45 -0.23
C PRO A 343 -13.49 -0.69 0.41
N LEU A 344 -14.27 -1.35 1.27
CA LEU A 344 -15.36 -0.71 2.03
C LEU A 344 -14.84 0.36 3.00
N LEU A 345 -13.71 0.13 3.68
CA LEU A 345 -13.09 1.14 4.55
C LEU A 345 -12.65 2.35 3.74
N TYR A 346 -12.13 2.13 2.53
CA TYR A 346 -11.76 3.20 1.61
C TYR A 346 -12.96 4.00 1.12
N PHE A 347 -14.07 3.33 0.78
CA PHE A 347 -15.30 4.00 0.40
C PHE A 347 -15.84 4.88 1.54
N VAL A 348 -15.85 4.35 2.78
CA VAL A 348 -16.27 5.13 3.97
C VAL A 348 -15.34 6.31 4.20
N HIS A 349 -14.03 6.14 4.03
CA HIS A 349 -13.07 7.24 4.07
C HIS A 349 -13.39 8.33 3.04
N ALA A 350 -13.73 7.96 1.79
CA ALA A 350 -14.12 8.92 0.77
C ALA A 350 -15.38 9.69 1.16
N VAL A 351 -16.41 9.01 1.69
CA VAL A 351 -17.65 9.65 2.16
C VAL A 351 -17.35 10.64 3.29
N TYR A 352 -16.54 10.23 4.27
CA TYR A 352 -16.17 11.10 5.37
C TYR A 352 -15.33 12.29 4.92
N SER A 353 -14.43 12.14 3.95
CA SER A 353 -13.69 13.25 3.35
C SER A 353 -14.62 14.26 2.64
N GLY A 354 -15.69 13.79 2.01
CA GLY A 354 -16.75 14.66 1.52
C GLY A 354 -17.41 15.47 2.65
N PHE A 355 -17.84 14.81 3.72
CA PHE A 355 -18.43 15.51 4.87
C PHE A 355 -17.45 16.48 5.53
N ALA A 356 -16.16 16.16 5.53
CA ALA A 356 -15.12 17.02 6.05
C ALA A 356 -15.04 18.35 5.29
N LEU A 357 -15.04 18.30 3.94
CA LEU A 357 -15.09 19.52 3.11
C LEU A 357 -16.40 20.27 3.26
N LEU A 358 -17.53 19.58 3.33
CA LEU A 358 -18.82 20.22 3.57
C LEU A 358 -18.82 21.02 4.88
N LEU A 359 -18.32 20.42 5.96
CA LEU A 359 -18.27 21.06 7.27
C LEU A 359 -17.25 22.21 7.29
N ALA A 360 -16.06 22.04 6.69
CA ALA A 360 -15.11 23.13 6.59
C ALA A 360 -15.66 24.32 5.80
N ASN A 361 -16.43 24.06 4.73
CA ASN A 361 -17.16 25.09 4.00
C ASN A 361 -18.23 25.77 4.86
N PHE A 362 -19.02 24.99 5.60
CA PHE A 362 -20.06 25.51 6.49
C PHE A 362 -19.50 26.38 7.63
N PHE A 363 -18.37 25.98 8.22
CA PHE A 363 -17.67 26.76 9.25
C PHE A 363 -16.72 27.82 8.66
N ASP A 364 -16.70 28.00 7.34
CA ASP A 364 -15.90 29.00 6.63
C ASP A 364 -14.42 28.99 7.04
N VAL A 365 -13.85 27.77 7.02
CA VAL A 365 -12.44 27.49 7.32
C VAL A 365 -11.61 27.72 6.07
N THR A 366 -10.80 28.77 6.04
CA THR A 366 -10.07 29.21 4.83
C THR A 366 -8.57 28.98 4.94
N ILE A 367 -8.17 27.87 5.58
CA ILE A 367 -6.76 27.50 5.70
C ILE A 367 -6.23 27.08 4.34
N GLY A 368 -5.26 27.84 3.84
CA GLY A 368 -4.57 27.54 2.60
C GLY A 368 -3.62 26.35 2.69
N ASN A 369 -3.00 26.00 1.56
CA ASN A 369 -1.87 25.09 1.54
C ASN A 369 -0.98 25.33 0.35
N THR A 370 0.29 24.93 0.47
CA THR A 370 1.25 25.00 -0.63
C THR A 370 1.49 23.63 -1.24
N PHE A 371 1.55 22.61 -0.39
CA PHE A 371 1.80 21.25 -0.82
C PHE A 371 0.58 20.35 -0.60
N SER A 372 0.17 20.09 0.64
CA SER A 372 -1.00 19.26 0.95
C SER A 372 -1.74 19.78 2.19
N THR A 373 -2.47 18.95 2.93
CA THR A 373 -3.28 19.35 4.09
C THR A 373 -2.84 18.62 5.35
N GLY A 374 -1.52 18.62 5.58
CA GLY A 374 -0.89 18.09 6.78
C GLY A 374 -0.72 19.13 7.88
N PHE A 375 -0.26 18.68 9.04
CA PHE A 375 0.02 19.51 10.21
C PHE A 375 0.99 20.65 9.89
N LEU A 376 1.98 20.43 9.02
CA LEU A 376 2.92 21.48 8.63
C LEU A 376 2.20 22.62 7.89
N ASP A 377 1.38 22.31 6.87
CA ASP A 377 0.58 23.33 6.19
C ASP A 377 -0.44 23.97 7.15
N PHE A 378 -1.08 23.20 8.04
CA PHE A 378 -2.01 23.70 9.05
C PHE A 378 -1.34 24.70 10.02
N PHE A 379 -0.13 24.39 10.48
CA PHE A 379 0.62 25.25 11.36
C PHE A 379 0.99 26.55 10.64
N MET A 380 1.51 26.46 9.42
CA MET A 380 2.05 27.62 8.69
C MET A 380 0.99 28.53 8.09
N PHE A 381 -0.05 27.93 7.51
CA PHE A 381 -1.09 28.63 6.77
C PHE A 381 -2.41 28.73 7.53
N GLY A 382 -2.52 28.07 8.67
CA GLY A 382 -3.64 28.19 9.60
C GLY A 382 -3.25 28.99 10.84
N ILE A 383 -2.46 28.37 11.72
CA ILE A 383 -2.12 28.90 13.05
C ILE A 383 -1.34 30.22 12.93
N LEU A 384 -0.23 30.24 12.21
CA LEU A 384 0.65 31.40 12.14
C LEU A 384 0.04 32.59 11.38
N GLN A 385 -0.95 32.35 10.51
CA GLN A 385 -1.67 33.42 9.81
C GLN A 385 -2.75 34.09 10.70
N GLY A 386 -3.08 33.48 11.84
CA GLY A 386 -4.06 33.98 12.79
C GLY A 386 -5.50 33.56 12.51
N ASN A 387 -6.29 33.40 13.58
CA ASN A 387 -7.65 32.86 13.49
C ASN A 387 -8.61 33.77 12.72
N SER A 388 -8.41 35.09 12.74
CA SER A 388 -9.25 36.02 11.97
C SER A 388 -9.19 35.78 10.47
N LYS A 389 -8.02 35.36 9.95
CA LYS A 389 -7.81 35.14 8.51
C LYS A 389 -8.25 33.77 8.02
N THR A 390 -8.17 32.75 8.88
CA THR A 390 -8.24 31.32 8.47
C THR A 390 -9.30 30.50 9.20
N ASN A 391 -9.82 31.00 10.33
CA ASN A 391 -10.72 30.28 11.23
C ASN A 391 -10.21 28.90 11.69
N TRP A 392 -8.89 28.76 11.86
CA TRP A 392 -8.25 27.48 12.14
C TRP A 392 -8.68 26.83 13.47
N ILE A 393 -9.16 27.61 14.44
CA ILE A 393 -9.57 27.08 15.75
C ILE A 393 -10.72 26.08 15.59
N SER A 394 -11.63 26.27 14.62
CA SER A 394 -12.75 25.35 14.37
C SER A 394 -12.31 23.95 13.92
N VAL A 395 -11.11 23.82 13.35
CA VAL A 395 -10.54 22.53 12.92
C VAL A 395 -10.25 21.62 14.10
N ILE A 396 -9.89 22.14 15.28
CA ILE A 396 -9.57 21.32 16.45
C ILE A 396 -10.79 20.52 16.96
N PRO A 397 -11.93 21.15 17.34
CA PRO A 397 -13.09 20.41 17.83
C PRO A 397 -13.71 19.53 16.74
N LEU A 398 -13.80 20.02 15.50
CA LEU A 398 -14.28 19.20 14.37
C LEU A 398 -13.35 18.01 14.13
N GLY A 399 -12.04 18.24 14.19
CA GLY A 399 -11.02 17.21 14.06
C GLY A 399 -11.17 16.14 15.13
N ALA A 400 -11.35 16.51 16.39
CA ALA A 400 -11.59 15.55 17.47
C ALA A 400 -12.84 14.69 17.21
N ILE A 401 -13.92 15.28 16.71
CA ILE A 401 -15.13 14.53 16.30
C ILE A 401 -14.79 13.54 15.17
N PHE A 402 -14.03 13.98 14.17
CA PHE A 402 -13.58 13.12 13.06
C PHE A 402 -12.68 11.98 13.54
N PHE A 403 -11.76 12.23 14.46
CA PHE A 403 -10.91 11.19 15.05
C PHE A 403 -11.76 10.10 15.70
N VAL A 404 -12.74 10.50 16.53
CA VAL A 404 -13.65 9.60 17.22
C VAL A 404 -14.51 8.82 16.22
N LEU A 405 -15.08 9.52 15.23
CA LEU A 405 -15.90 8.93 14.17
C LEU A 405 -15.12 7.86 13.39
N TYR A 406 -13.92 8.20 12.92
CA TYR A 406 -13.07 7.26 12.20
C TYR A 406 -12.65 6.08 13.06
N TYR A 407 -12.24 6.33 14.31
CA TYR A 407 -11.84 5.27 15.24
C TYR A 407 -12.94 4.23 15.44
N PHE A 408 -14.16 4.66 15.78
CA PHE A 408 -15.26 3.73 16.02
C PHE A 408 -15.72 3.03 14.75
N THR A 409 -15.89 3.77 13.64
CA THR A 409 -16.36 3.19 12.39
C THR A 409 -15.36 2.20 11.81
N PHE A 410 -14.07 2.54 11.76
CA PHE A 410 -13.03 1.63 11.26
C PHE A 410 -12.87 0.43 12.18
N SER A 411 -12.88 0.62 13.50
CA SER A 411 -12.77 -0.50 14.45
C SER A 411 -13.97 -1.45 14.36
N TRP A 412 -15.17 -0.93 14.14
CA TRP A 412 -16.37 -1.74 13.96
C TRP A 412 -16.35 -2.48 12.62
N LEU A 413 -16.16 -1.79 11.50
CA LEU A 413 -16.12 -2.39 10.17
C LEU A 413 -15.01 -3.43 10.04
N TYR A 414 -13.82 -3.14 10.58
CA TYR A 414 -12.68 -4.06 10.56
C TYR A 414 -13.01 -5.39 11.25
N ARG A 415 -13.63 -5.35 12.43
CA ARG A 415 -13.98 -6.55 13.20
C ARG A 415 -15.22 -7.26 12.66
N TYR A 416 -16.23 -6.51 12.20
CA TYR A 416 -17.48 -7.07 11.71
C TYR A 416 -17.30 -7.85 10.41
N PHE A 417 -16.48 -7.33 9.49
CA PHE A 417 -16.18 -7.97 8.21
C PHE A 417 -14.91 -8.83 8.24
N ASP A 418 -14.25 -8.95 9.39
CA ASP A 418 -13.00 -9.68 9.58
C ASP A 418 -11.94 -9.33 8.52
N PHE A 419 -11.73 -8.02 8.31
CA PHE A 419 -10.77 -7.55 7.31
C PHE A 419 -9.33 -7.91 7.72
N GLN A 420 -8.56 -8.46 6.80
CA GLN A 420 -7.15 -8.77 7.02
C GLN A 420 -6.27 -7.71 6.34
N ILE A 421 -6.05 -6.59 7.03
CA ILE A 421 -5.11 -5.55 6.60
C ILE A 421 -3.68 -6.06 6.83
N PHE A 422 -3.02 -6.45 5.75
CA PHE A 422 -1.73 -7.16 5.70
C PHE A 422 -1.64 -8.36 6.64
N ILE A 423 -1.77 -9.55 6.06
CA ILE A 423 -1.22 -10.76 6.66
C ILE A 423 0.30 -10.57 6.68
N ALA A 424 0.87 -10.34 7.86
CA ALA A 424 2.27 -10.64 8.11
C ALA A 424 2.54 -12.06 7.63
N ASP A 425 3.67 -12.23 6.95
CA ASP A 425 3.97 -13.33 6.05
C ASP A 425 3.51 -14.70 6.55
N ASP A 426 2.92 -15.50 5.65
CA ASP A 426 3.44 -16.86 5.43
C ASP A 426 2.84 -17.49 4.15
N PRO A 427 3.46 -18.53 3.54
CA PRO A 427 3.96 -19.73 4.23
C PRO A 427 5.39 -20.19 3.86
N PHE A 428 6.19 -20.52 4.87
CA PHE A 428 6.29 -21.93 5.24
C PHE A 428 6.86 -22.16 6.65
N PHE A 429 7.59 -21.21 7.27
CA PHE A 429 8.36 -21.50 8.48
C PHE A 429 8.55 -20.32 9.46
N GLU A 430 7.60 -19.39 9.61
CA GLU A 430 7.67 -18.44 10.73
C GLU A 430 6.95 -18.97 11.99
N GLY A 431 7.40 -18.50 13.16
CA GLY A 431 7.02 -19.04 14.48
C GLY A 431 7.91 -20.20 14.93
N GLN A 432 7.81 -20.58 16.21
CA GLN A 432 8.60 -21.69 16.75
C GLN A 432 8.23 -23.03 16.08
N GLU A 433 6.96 -23.22 15.75
CA GLU A 433 6.44 -24.40 15.04
C GLU A 433 6.96 -24.46 13.61
N GLY A 434 6.92 -23.35 12.87
CA GLY A 434 7.52 -23.26 11.54
C GLY A 434 9.04 -23.50 11.56
N LYS A 435 9.75 -22.96 12.55
CA LYS A 435 11.19 -23.26 12.70
C LYS A 435 11.44 -24.75 12.95
N LEU A 436 10.64 -25.41 13.80
CA LEU A 436 10.75 -26.84 14.07
C LEU A 436 10.46 -27.67 12.81
N GLU A 437 9.41 -27.33 12.06
CA GLU A 437 9.05 -28.01 10.81
C GLU A 437 10.16 -27.84 9.75
N SER A 438 10.76 -26.66 9.64
CA SER A 438 11.87 -26.37 8.73
C SER A 438 13.10 -27.22 9.01
N LEU A 439 13.44 -27.34 10.30
CA LEU A 439 14.59 -28.10 10.76
C LEU A 439 14.31 -29.61 10.67
N GLY A 440 13.06 -30.04 10.84
CA GLY A 440 12.63 -31.42 10.61
C GLY A 440 12.74 -31.83 9.15
N ILE A 441 12.32 -30.96 8.23
CA ILE A 441 12.48 -31.19 6.79
C ILE A 441 13.97 -31.20 6.38
N ALA A 442 14.78 -30.29 6.93
CA ALA A 442 16.22 -30.30 6.72
C ALA A 442 16.87 -31.60 7.25
N HIS A 443 16.45 -32.08 8.41
CA HIS A 443 16.91 -33.35 9.00
C HIS A 443 16.63 -34.54 8.07
N LEU A 444 15.38 -34.69 7.62
CA LEU A 444 14.97 -35.77 6.73
C LEU A 444 15.67 -35.68 5.37
N LEU A 445 15.87 -34.47 4.85
CA LEU A 445 16.62 -34.25 3.61
C LEU A 445 18.07 -34.71 3.73
N ILE A 446 18.76 -34.34 4.81
CA ILE A 446 20.17 -34.70 5.03
C ILE A 446 20.31 -36.22 5.23
N GLN A 447 19.41 -36.83 5.99
CA GLN A 447 19.33 -38.29 6.14
C GLN A 447 19.11 -38.98 4.79
N GLY A 448 18.14 -38.49 4.00
CA GLY A 448 17.84 -39.01 2.66
C GLY A 448 18.96 -38.79 1.64
N LEU A 449 19.87 -37.86 1.88
CA LEU A 449 21.08 -37.66 1.07
C LEU A 449 22.26 -38.53 1.54
N GLY A 450 22.10 -39.39 2.56
CA GLY A 450 23.17 -40.24 3.09
C GLY A 450 24.01 -39.60 4.19
N GLY A 451 23.51 -38.53 4.82
CA GLY A 451 24.18 -37.79 5.90
C GLY A 451 25.00 -36.59 5.42
N PHE A 452 25.44 -35.76 6.36
CA PHE A 452 26.24 -34.56 6.07
C PHE A 452 27.54 -34.87 5.34
N ASP A 453 28.21 -35.97 5.73
CA ASP A 453 29.49 -36.37 5.14
C ASP A 453 29.37 -36.79 3.67
N ASN A 454 28.15 -37.12 3.22
CA ASN A 454 27.89 -37.45 1.83
C ASN A 454 27.61 -36.21 0.98
N ILE A 455 27.39 -35.02 1.56
CA ILE A 455 27.06 -33.78 0.85
C ILE A 455 28.31 -32.91 0.68
N THR A 456 28.78 -32.73 -0.55
CA THR A 456 29.97 -31.91 -0.85
C THR A 456 29.62 -30.48 -1.21
N LYS A 457 28.50 -30.27 -1.92
CA LYS A 457 28.01 -28.94 -2.30
C LYS A 457 26.51 -28.96 -2.45
N LEU A 458 25.87 -27.88 -1.99
CA LEU A 458 24.43 -27.71 -2.06
C LEU A 458 24.11 -26.32 -2.61
N ASP A 459 23.47 -26.30 -3.77
CA ASP A 459 23.15 -25.06 -4.47
C ASP A 459 21.70 -25.01 -4.94
N VAL A 460 21.19 -23.79 -5.13
CA VAL A 460 19.82 -23.57 -5.60
C VAL A 460 19.88 -23.09 -7.03
N CYS A 461 19.20 -23.82 -7.92
CA CYS A 461 18.95 -23.34 -9.27
C CYS A 461 17.45 -23.33 -9.52
N SER A 462 16.88 -22.13 -9.57
CA SER A 462 15.48 -21.84 -9.86
C SER A 462 14.48 -22.56 -8.93
N THR A 463 14.19 -23.84 -9.18
CA THR A 463 13.14 -24.63 -8.52
C THR A 463 13.67 -25.91 -7.87
N ARG A 464 14.99 -26.11 -7.93
CA ARG A 464 15.66 -27.38 -7.60
C ARG A 464 16.89 -27.14 -6.76
N LEU A 465 17.10 -28.07 -5.84
CA LEU A 465 18.33 -28.20 -5.09
C LEU A 465 19.29 -29.05 -5.93
N HIS A 466 20.44 -28.49 -6.26
CA HIS A 466 21.55 -29.22 -6.84
C HIS A 466 22.46 -29.66 -5.70
N VAL A 467 22.59 -30.97 -5.55
CA VAL A 467 23.39 -31.57 -4.50
C VAL A 467 24.49 -32.39 -5.15
N ASP A 468 25.73 -32.00 -4.89
CA ASP A 468 26.89 -32.80 -5.22
C ASP A 468 27.14 -33.75 -4.06
N VAL A 469 27.05 -35.06 -4.31
CA VAL A 469 27.22 -36.10 -3.29
C VAL A 469 28.48 -36.93 -3.53
N VAL A 470 29.06 -37.47 -2.45
CA VAL A 470 30.26 -38.34 -2.54
C VAL A 470 29.89 -39.71 -3.13
N ASN A 471 28.78 -40.30 -2.68
CA ASN A 471 28.26 -41.58 -3.16
C ASN A 471 26.75 -41.52 -3.37
N THR A 472 26.30 -41.77 -4.60
CA THR A 472 24.88 -41.79 -4.96
C THR A 472 24.11 -42.99 -4.43
N GLU A 473 24.79 -44.08 -4.03
CA GLU A 473 24.16 -45.30 -3.48
C GLU A 473 23.63 -45.10 -2.07
N LEU A 474 24.13 -44.10 -1.34
CA LEU A 474 23.67 -43.75 0.01
C LEU A 474 22.40 -42.87 0.00
N VAL A 475 21.89 -42.52 -1.18
CA VAL A 475 20.72 -41.65 -1.34
C VAL A 475 19.43 -42.46 -1.21
N ASP A 476 18.63 -42.15 -0.20
CA ASP A 476 17.34 -42.78 0.06
C ASP A 476 16.18 -41.93 -0.50
N ASN A 477 15.59 -42.42 -1.58
CA ASN A 477 14.46 -41.77 -2.24
C ASN A 477 13.17 -41.71 -1.40
N ASN A 478 12.98 -42.59 -0.42
CA ASN A 478 11.78 -42.59 0.43
C ASN A 478 11.87 -41.46 1.46
N LEU A 479 13.01 -41.33 2.15
CA LEU A 479 13.27 -40.23 3.07
C LEU A 479 13.21 -38.87 2.36
N LEU A 480 13.72 -38.78 1.13
CA LEU A 480 13.61 -37.57 0.32
C LEU A 480 12.16 -37.21 -0.02
N LYS A 481 11.30 -38.20 -0.31
CA LYS A 481 9.86 -37.94 -0.52
C LYS A 481 9.18 -37.48 0.76
N GLU A 482 9.51 -38.07 1.91
CA GLU A 482 9.01 -37.63 3.23
C GLU A 482 9.45 -36.22 3.57
N ALA A 483 10.67 -35.82 3.16
CA ALA A 483 11.16 -34.45 3.23
C ALA A 483 10.47 -33.48 2.24
N GLY A 484 9.46 -33.93 1.50
CA GLY A 484 8.67 -33.10 0.57
C GLY A 484 9.29 -32.93 -0.83
N VAL A 485 10.27 -33.75 -1.22
CA VAL A 485 10.83 -33.71 -2.58
C VAL A 485 9.79 -34.23 -3.58
N LEU A 486 9.40 -33.37 -4.55
CA LEU A 486 8.42 -33.72 -5.59
C LEU A 486 8.98 -34.71 -6.61
N LYS A 487 10.28 -34.61 -6.89
CA LYS A 487 11.00 -35.47 -7.83
C LYS A 487 12.50 -35.50 -7.49
N VAL A 488 13.10 -36.68 -7.57
CA VAL A 488 14.55 -36.87 -7.50
C VAL A 488 15.07 -37.16 -8.91
N GLY A 489 16.15 -36.51 -9.32
CA GLY A 489 16.82 -36.75 -10.59
C GLY A 489 18.33 -36.92 -10.41
N PHE A 490 18.95 -37.74 -11.24
CA PHE A 490 20.39 -37.98 -11.24
C PHE A 490 20.98 -37.51 -12.57
N VAL A 491 21.98 -36.63 -12.53
CA VAL A 491 22.65 -36.11 -13.72
C VAL A 491 24.15 -36.07 -13.46
N ASN A 492 24.93 -36.87 -14.19
CA ASN A 492 26.39 -36.93 -14.09
C ASN A 492 26.92 -37.12 -12.65
N GLY A 493 26.31 -38.03 -11.87
CA GLY A 493 26.69 -38.27 -10.47
C GLY A 493 26.20 -37.21 -9.47
N LYS A 494 25.44 -36.20 -9.91
CA LYS A 494 24.85 -35.16 -9.06
C LYS A 494 23.36 -35.41 -8.86
N VAL A 495 22.87 -35.13 -7.65
CA VAL A 495 21.46 -35.28 -7.27
C VAL A 495 20.72 -33.96 -7.48
N GLN A 496 19.56 -34.02 -8.10
CA GLN A 496 18.65 -32.89 -8.28
C GLN A 496 17.34 -33.15 -7.54
N LEU A 497 17.05 -32.33 -6.53
CA LEU A 497 15.83 -32.44 -5.73
C LEU A 497 14.87 -31.31 -6.10
N PHE A 498 13.66 -31.67 -6.53
CA PHE A 498 12.68 -30.71 -7.02
C PHE A 498 11.75 -30.29 -5.88
N TYR A 499 11.85 -29.02 -5.47
CA TYR A 499 11.06 -28.43 -4.37
C TYR A 499 10.13 -27.30 -4.83
N GLY A 500 10.16 -26.91 -6.10
CA GLY A 500 9.34 -25.81 -6.61
C GLY A 500 9.78 -24.47 -6.03
N SER A 501 8.82 -23.60 -5.70
CA SER A 501 9.05 -22.24 -5.16
C SER A 501 9.78 -22.24 -3.81
N ASN A 502 9.75 -23.36 -3.09
CA ASN A 502 10.18 -23.43 -1.70
C ASN A 502 11.67 -23.74 -1.54
N VAL A 503 12.38 -24.00 -2.66
CA VAL A 503 13.78 -24.47 -2.66
C VAL A 503 14.74 -23.55 -1.90
N TYR A 504 14.52 -22.23 -1.94
CA TYR A 504 15.35 -21.26 -1.22
C TYR A 504 15.22 -21.42 0.31
N TYR A 505 13.99 -21.63 0.80
CA TYR A 505 13.73 -21.84 2.22
C TYR A 505 14.29 -23.18 2.69
N ILE A 506 14.20 -24.22 1.87
CA ILE A 506 14.80 -25.54 2.16
C ILE A 506 16.33 -25.43 2.26
N LYS A 507 17.00 -24.73 1.32
CA LYS A 507 18.44 -24.48 1.43
C LYS A 507 18.80 -23.75 2.72
N LYS A 508 18.08 -22.68 3.04
CA LYS A 508 18.32 -21.90 4.27
C LYS A 508 18.11 -22.74 5.54
N ALA A 509 17.10 -23.64 5.54
CA ALA A 509 16.86 -24.56 6.65
C ALA A 509 18.01 -25.57 6.80
N VAL A 510 18.55 -26.09 5.69
CA VAL A 510 19.73 -26.96 5.68
C VAL A 510 20.98 -26.24 6.17
N ASP A 511 21.22 -25.00 5.72
CA ASP A 511 22.38 -24.20 6.12
C ASP A 511 22.37 -23.86 7.63
N THR A 512 21.19 -23.83 8.25
CA THR A 512 21.00 -23.52 9.68
C THR A 512 20.73 -24.75 10.55
N TYR A 513 20.69 -25.93 9.93
CA TYR A 513 20.37 -27.17 10.61
C TYR A 513 21.56 -27.72 11.40
N SER A 514 21.28 -28.15 12.62
CA SER A 514 22.15 -28.98 13.45
C SER A 514 21.26 -29.82 14.38
N PRO A 515 21.74 -30.98 14.87
CA PRO A 515 21.00 -31.76 15.86
C PRO A 515 20.63 -30.94 17.10
N LYS A 516 21.50 -30.02 17.52
CA LYS A 516 21.27 -29.10 18.64
C LYS A 516 20.16 -28.09 18.33
N SER A 517 20.18 -27.47 17.15
CA SER A 517 19.15 -26.47 16.78
C SER A 517 17.77 -27.09 16.59
N LEU A 518 17.69 -28.33 16.08
CA LEU A 518 16.43 -29.09 16.02
C LEU A 518 15.91 -29.40 17.42
N PHE A 519 16.77 -29.88 18.33
CA PHE A 519 16.39 -30.16 19.71
C PHE A 519 15.90 -28.90 20.43
N GLU A 520 16.63 -27.79 20.34
CA GLU A 520 16.22 -26.49 20.92
C GLU A 520 14.86 -26.02 20.40
N ALA A 521 14.62 -26.11 19.09
CA ALA A 521 13.33 -25.75 18.49
C ALA A 521 12.21 -26.67 19.01
N SER A 522 12.45 -27.97 19.17
CA SER A 522 11.45 -28.92 19.67
C SER A 522 11.05 -28.65 21.13
N VAL A 523 12.04 -28.31 21.98
CA VAL A 523 11.81 -27.95 23.38
C VAL A 523 11.02 -26.64 23.47
N MET A 524 11.38 -25.64 22.65
CA MET A 524 10.67 -24.36 22.61
C MET A 524 9.18 -24.53 22.24
N VAL A 525 8.87 -25.28 21.17
CA VAL A 525 7.49 -25.58 20.76
C VAL A 525 6.73 -26.32 21.86
N ALA A 526 7.35 -27.32 22.51
CA ALA A 526 6.72 -28.04 23.61
C ALA A 526 6.39 -27.10 24.79
N VAL A 527 7.32 -26.21 25.16
CA VAL A 527 7.10 -25.21 26.23
C VAL A 527 5.97 -24.25 25.87
N ASP A 528 5.91 -23.77 24.63
CA ASP A 528 4.86 -22.87 24.19
C ASP A 528 3.48 -23.55 24.14
N ASN A 529 3.42 -24.82 23.73
CA ASN A 529 2.18 -25.61 23.78
C ASN A 529 1.71 -25.87 25.22
N VAL A 530 2.64 -26.12 26.15
CA VAL A 530 2.32 -26.21 27.58
C VAL A 530 1.80 -24.87 28.12
N LYS A 531 2.44 -23.75 27.79
CA LYS A 531 1.97 -22.40 28.19
C LYS A 531 0.58 -22.08 27.62
N LYS A 532 0.33 -22.39 26.34
CA LYS A 532 -0.98 -22.25 25.70
C LYS A 532 -2.01 -23.11 26.44
N GLY A 533 -1.70 -24.36 26.74
CA GLY A 533 -2.55 -25.25 27.53
C GLY A 533 -2.87 -24.69 28.92
N PHE A 534 -1.90 -24.15 29.64
CA PHE A 534 -2.11 -23.48 30.93
C PHE A 534 -2.99 -22.24 30.81
N LYS A 535 -2.75 -21.42 29.80
CA LYS A 535 -3.56 -20.22 29.53
C LYS A 535 -5.01 -20.59 29.23
N THR A 536 -5.24 -21.54 28.33
CA THR A 536 -6.57 -22.07 28.01
C THR A 536 -7.24 -22.66 29.25
N TYR A 537 -6.51 -23.38 30.10
CA TYR A 537 -7.04 -23.90 31.36
C TYR A 537 -7.44 -22.79 32.35
N ILE A 538 -6.65 -21.72 32.46
CA ILE A 538 -6.97 -20.55 33.29
C ILE A 538 -8.22 -19.86 32.75
N GLU A 539 -8.29 -19.60 31.44
CA GLU A 539 -9.44 -18.98 30.77
C GLU A 539 -10.71 -19.82 30.96
N MET A 540 -10.64 -21.15 30.79
CA MET A 540 -11.76 -22.06 31.06
C MET A 540 -12.19 -22.08 32.54
N LYS A 541 -11.25 -21.88 33.47
CA LYS A 541 -11.54 -21.83 34.92
C LYS A 541 -12.16 -20.48 35.31
N GLU A 542 -11.75 -19.40 34.68
CA GLU A 542 -12.35 -18.07 34.83
C GLU A 542 -13.76 -18.04 34.24
N ASP A 543 -13.97 -18.60 33.05
CA ASP A 543 -15.31 -18.75 32.45
C ASP A 543 -16.22 -19.63 33.31
N LYS A 544 -15.73 -20.75 33.86
CA LYS A 544 -16.50 -21.56 34.82
C LYS A 544 -16.81 -20.81 36.13
N LYS A 545 -15.93 -19.91 36.57
CA LYS A 545 -16.20 -19.02 37.71
C LYS A 545 -17.29 -18.00 37.37
N LEU A 546 -17.26 -17.41 36.17
CA LEU A 546 -18.27 -16.49 35.66
C LEU A 546 -19.63 -17.18 35.45
N GLU A 547 -19.64 -18.41 34.96
CA GLU A 547 -20.85 -19.24 34.87
C GLU A 547 -21.43 -19.58 36.24
N LYS A 548 -20.58 -19.96 37.22
CA LYS A 548 -21.02 -20.20 38.61
C LYS A 548 -21.51 -18.94 39.32
N GLN A 549 -21.02 -17.76 38.94
CA GLN A 549 -21.47 -16.49 39.51
C GLN A 549 -22.76 -15.95 38.88
N GLY A 550 -23.25 -16.56 37.80
CA GLY A 550 -24.45 -16.14 37.07
C GLY A 550 -24.22 -14.80 36.35
N LYS A 551 -24.52 -14.73 35.05
CA LYS A 551 -24.29 -13.54 34.20
C LYS A 551 -25.05 -12.25 34.60
N LEU A 552 -25.77 -12.23 35.71
CA LEU A 552 -26.39 -11.04 36.30
C LEU A 552 -26.19 -11.10 37.81
N GLY A 553 -25.31 -10.23 38.32
CA GLY A 553 -24.86 -10.25 39.71
C GLY A 553 -26.00 -10.19 40.72
N LYS A 554 -26.20 -11.31 41.42
CA LYS A 554 -26.69 -11.34 42.81
C LYS A 554 -26.02 -12.51 43.52
N THR A 555 -25.25 -12.19 44.54
CA THR A 555 -24.63 -13.13 45.48
C THR A 555 -25.71 -13.83 46.30
N TYR A 556 -25.76 -15.16 46.23
CA TYR A 556 -26.43 -15.96 47.27
C TYR A 556 -25.38 -16.44 48.26
N LYS A 557 -25.58 -16.12 49.54
CA LYS A 557 -24.88 -16.73 50.67
C LYS A 557 -25.34 -18.19 50.77
N LEU A 558 -24.44 -19.13 50.57
CA LEU A 558 -24.57 -20.46 51.15
C LEU A 558 -23.87 -20.40 52.51
N SER A 559 -24.65 -20.23 53.58
CA SER A 559 -24.21 -20.62 54.91
C SER A 559 -24.59 -22.08 55.09
N GLU A 560 -23.56 -22.91 55.23
CA GLU A 560 -23.61 -24.26 55.76
C GLU A 560 -24.35 -24.27 57.11
N SER A 561 -25.31 -25.18 57.26
CA SER A 561 -25.70 -25.70 58.57
C SER A 561 -25.97 -27.19 58.45
N GLU A 562 -25.13 -27.96 59.15
CA GLU A 562 -25.36 -29.30 59.69
C GLU A 562 -25.30 -30.49 58.71
N SER A 563 -24.18 -31.24 58.73
CA SER A 563 -24.09 -32.47 59.56
C SER A 563 -22.81 -33.27 59.25
N GLU A 564 -21.82 -33.26 60.15
CA GLU A 564 -21.03 -34.44 60.52
C GLU A 564 -20.89 -34.47 62.05
N GLU A 565 -20.91 -35.69 62.58
CA GLU A 565 -21.11 -36.13 63.96
C GLU A 565 -19.99 -35.72 64.94
N ASP A 566 -20.37 -35.21 66.12
CA ASP A 566 -19.97 -35.63 67.49
C ASP A 566 -20.36 -34.58 68.54
#